data_AF-A0A1B6MV45-F1
#
_entry.id   AF-A0A1B6MV45-F1
#
_cell.length_a   1.000
_cell.length_b   1.000
_cell.length_c   1.000
_cell.angle_alpha   90.00
_cell.angle_beta   90.00
_cell.angle_gamma   90.00
#
_symmetry.space_group_name_H-M   'P 1'
#
loop_
_entity.id
_entity.type
_entity.pdbx_description
1 polymer ?
#
loop_
_entity_poly.entity_id
_entity_poly.type
_entity_poly.pdbx_seq_one_letter_code
_entity_poly.pdbx_strand_id
1 'polypeptide(L)'
;GHKEAVELLLDHGAEINAVNDTGDTPLHKASFIGREDLVLMLLERNADVNIRNGEGLMAREVCKDEEAAKLLWAAERTEVKQKEDALLAAARGGHIEILSQMLKDDRPPNINCVDAQGNTCLHCVAYRGHKEAAVLLLQNGIDTTVKNIRGQTAQDLAKDAQMQQVLCVKPVRQLQKTATRFDGQLLRRSRFLGWKPVWAVLERGVLTYFNSRADALTGVKRKDFKYLDGARGVPSDLALSAFSILFSDG
;
A
#
# COMPACT_ATOMS: atom_id res chain seq x y z
N GLY A 1 16.80 27.55 -14.37
CA GLY A 1 16.82 26.23 -13.70
C GLY A 1 17.11 25.18 -14.75
N HIS A 2 17.83 24.11 -14.41
CA HIS A 2 18.42 23.18 -15.39
C HIS A 2 17.42 22.17 -15.98
N LYS A 3 16.28 22.64 -16.47
CA LYS A 3 15.22 21.79 -17.05
C LYS A 3 15.76 20.99 -18.24
N GLU A 4 16.44 21.67 -19.15
CA GLU A 4 17.02 21.10 -20.36
C GLU A 4 18.10 20.06 -20.04
N ALA A 5 18.86 20.29 -18.95
CA ALA A 5 19.86 19.31 -18.51
C ALA A 5 19.20 18.05 -17.95
N VAL A 6 18.11 18.19 -17.18
CA VAL A 6 17.35 17.03 -16.67
C VAL A 6 16.74 16.24 -17.82
N GLU A 7 16.12 16.90 -18.80
CA GLU A 7 15.59 16.24 -20.01
C GLU A 7 16.67 15.46 -20.74
N LEU A 8 17.82 16.10 -21.01
CA LEU A 8 18.93 15.45 -21.70
C LEU A 8 19.43 14.22 -20.94
N LEU A 9 19.55 14.30 -19.62
CA LEU A 9 19.97 13.16 -18.79
C LEU A 9 18.98 12.00 -18.86
N LEU A 10 17.67 12.28 -18.75
CA LEU A 10 16.62 11.27 -18.84
C LEU A 10 16.57 10.64 -20.24
N ASP A 11 16.76 11.43 -21.29
CA ASP A 11 16.83 10.93 -22.67
C ASP A 11 18.02 10.01 -22.91
N HIS A 12 19.10 10.17 -22.12
CA HIS A 12 20.27 9.30 -22.14
C HIS A 12 20.21 8.16 -21.11
N GLY A 13 19.02 7.87 -20.57
CA GLY A 13 18.78 6.70 -19.71
C GLY A 13 19.17 6.90 -18.25
N ALA A 14 19.26 8.14 -17.76
CA ALA A 14 19.38 8.38 -16.33
C ALA A 14 18.19 7.76 -15.58
N GLU A 15 18.46 7.10 -14.45
CA GLU A 15 17.43 6.47 -13.63
C GLU A 15 16.59 7.55 -12.93
N ILE A 16 15.31 7.64 -13.30
CA ILE A 16 14.40 8.69 -12.84
C ILE A 16 14.14 8.66 -11.32
N ASN A 17 14.26 7.48 -10.72
CA ASN A 17 14.04 7.23 -9.31
C ASN A 17 15.35 7.02 -8.52
N ALA A 18 16.50 7.38 -9.11
CA ALA A 18 17.79 7.29 -8.44
C ALA A 18 17.76 8.07 -7.12
N VAL A 19 18.28 7.49 -6.05
CA VAL A 19 18.32 8.13 -4.74
C VAL A 19 19.72 8.65 -4.44
N ASN A 20 19.80 9.82 -3.80
CA ASN A 20 21.05 10.33 -3.25
C ASN A 20 21.35 9.73 -1.85
N ASP A 21 22.42 10.20 -1.20
CA ASP A 21 22.82 9.75 0.15
C ASP A 21 21.76 9.97 1.24
N THR A 22 20.79 10.87 1.02
CA THR A 22 19.67 11.13 1.94
C THR A 22 18.41 10.35 1.58
N GLY A 23 18.46 9.51 0.54
CA GLY A 23 17.31 8.76 0.04
C GLY A 23 16.36 9.60 -0.82
N ASP A 24 16.69 10.85 -1.13
CA ASP A 24 15.86 11.73 -1.96
C ASP A 24 16.02 11.36 -3.44
N THR A 25 14.89 11.19 -4.12
CA THR A 25 14.82 11.10 -5.58
C THR A 25 14.89 12.49 -6.23
N PRO A 26 15.13 12.60 -7.56
CA PRO A 26 14.96 13.85 -8.29
C PRO A 26 13.63 14.54 -8.01
N LEU A 27 12.56 13.77 -7.84
CA LEU A 27 11.23 14.29 -7.53
C LEU A 27 11.19 14.94 -6.14
N HIS A 28 11.78 14.33 -5.11
CA HIS A 28 11.90 14.94 -3.78
C HIS A 28 12.63 16.29 -3.83
N LYS A 29 13.72 16.38 -4.60
CA LYS A 29 14.48 17.63 -4.74
C LYS A 29 13.69 18.70 -5.51
N ALA A 30 13.03 18.33 -6.60
CA ALA A 30 12.17 19.26 -7.35
C ALA A 30 11.03 19.80 -6.49
N SER A 31 10.39 18.93 -5.71
CA SER A 31 9.32 19.27 -4.75
C SER A 31 9.79 20.18 -3.62
N PHE A 32 10.93 19.87 -2.99
CA PHE A 32 11.47 20.66 -1.88
C PHE A 32 11.86 22.08 -2.29
N ILE A 33 12.37 22.25 -3.52
CA ILE A 33 12.73 23.56 -4.07
C ILE A 33 11.48 24.32 -4.56
N GLY A 34 10.35 23.64 -4.78
CA GLY A 34 9.12 24.24 -5.32
C GLY A 34 9.20 24.49 -6.84
N ARG A 35 9.88 23.60 -7.58
CA ARG A 35 10.04 23.73 -9.03
C ARG A 35 8.99 22.92 -9.77
N GLU A 36 7.80 23.50 -9.90
CA GLU A 36 6.65 22.91 -10.58
C GLU A 36 6.98 22.40 -11.99
N ASP A 37 7.80 23.16 -12.74
CA ASP A 37 8.25 22.80 -14.08
C ASP A 37 9.05 21.49 -14.14
N LEU A 38 9.85 21.24 -13.11
CA LEU A 38 10.61 19.99 -12.97
C LEU A 38 9.74 18.87 -12.40
N VAL A 39 8.86 19.17 -11.45
CA VAL A 39 7.90 18.20 -10.90
C VAL A 39 7.03 17.64 -12.03
N LEU A 40 6.46 18.50 -12.86
CA LEU A 40 5.60 18.09 -13.97
C LEU A 40 6.36 17.21 -14.98
N MET A 41 7.56 17.63 -15.40
CA MET A 41 8.38 16.84 -16.32
C MET A 41 8.73 15.46 -15.75
N LEU A 42 9.11 15.38 -14.47
CA LEU A 42 9.42 14.11 -13.82
C LEU A 42 8.18 13.21 -13.76
N LEU A 43 7.00 13.75 -13.47
CA LEU A 43 5.74 13.03 -13.52
C LEU A 43 5.40 12.53 -14.94
N GLU A 44 5.60 13.35 -15.97
CA GLU A 44 5.43 12.98 -17.38
C GLU A 44 6.35 11.83 -17.81
N ARG A 45 7.51 11.69 -17.16
CA ARG A 45 8.47 10.61 -17.37
C ARG A 45 8.27 9.42 -16.39
N ASN A 46 7.13 9.35 -15.72
CA ASN A 46 6.74 8.28 -14.78
C ASN A 46 7.64 8.18 -13.53
N ALA A 47 8.06 9.30 -12.95
CA ALA A 47 8.69 9.29 -11.63
C ALA A 47 7.73 8.72 -10.57
N ASP A 48 8.23 7.85 -9.68
CA ASP A 48 7.40 7.25 -8.64
C ASP A 48 7.18 8.26 -7.50
N VAL A 49 5.93 8.71 -7.36
CA VAL A 49 5.49 9.66 -6.33
C VAL A 49 5.46 9.07 -4.93
N ASN A 50 5.51 7.74 -4.80
CA ASN A 50 5.30 7.01 -3.55
C ASN A 50 6.60 6.59 -2.86
N ILE A 51 7.76 6.88 -3.48
CA ILE A 51 9.06 6.62 -2.84
C ILE A 51 9.17 7.48 -1.59
N ARG A 52 9.64 6.87 -0.51
CA ARG A 52 9.96 7.56 0.75
C ARG A 52 11.46 7.74 0.86
N ASN A 53 11.89 8.96 1.19
CA ASN A 53 13.30 9.26 1.44
C ASN A 53 13.80 8.68 2.78
N GLY A 54 15.04 8.97 3.14
CA GLY A 54 15.65 8.51 4.40
C GLY A 54 14.96 8.98 5.67
N GLU A 55 14.13 10.03 5.58
CA GLU A 55 13.28 10.53 6.68
C GLU A 55 11.88 9.89 6.68
N GLY A 56 11.61 9.00 5.73
CA GLY A 56 10.32 8.35 5.56
C GLY A 56 9.25 9.25 4.97
N LEU A 57 9.61 10.35 4.31
CA LEU A 57 8.70 11.32 3.69
C LEU A 57 8.61 11.07 2.18
N MET A 58 7.41 11.22 1.61
CA MET A 58 7.21 11.20 0.15
C MET A 58 7.49 12.57 -0.47
N ALA A 59 7.61 12.63 -1.80
CA ALA A 59 7.90 13.87 -2.52
C ALA A 59 6.87 14.99 -2.23
N ARG A 60 5.58 14.67 -2.03
CA ARG A 60 4.57 15.68 -1.66
C ARG A 60 4.72 16.21 -0.23
N GLU A 61 5.34 15.43 0.66
CA GLU A 61 5.47 15.73 2.09
C GLU A 61 6.70 16.61 2.37
N VAL A 62 7.65 16.68 1.43
CA VAL A 62 8.80 17.58 1.47
C VAL A 62 8.54 18.94 0.81
N CYS A 63 7.40 19.10 0.14
CA CYS A 63 7.01 20.37 -0.51
C CYS A 63 6.93 21.50 0.52
N LYS A 64 7.58 22.63 0.21
CA LYS A 64 7.33 23.91 0.91
C LYS A 64 6.25 24.74 0.24
N ASP A 65 6.05 24.48 -1.05
CA ASP A 65 5.09 25.17 -1.90
C ASP A 65 3.80 24.34 -2.06
N GLU A 66 2.66 25.02 -2.05
CA GLU A 66 1.34 24.39 -2.08
C GLU A 66 1.02 23.79 -3.46
N GLU A 67 1.54 24.41 -4.52
CA GLU A 67 1.15 24.08 -5.90
C GLU A 67 1.88 22.83 -6.39
N ALA A 68 3.17 22.70 -6.07
CA ALA A 68 3.90 21.44 -6.24
C ALA A 68 3.25 20.29 -5.45
N ALA A 69 2.77 20.55 -4.22
CA ALA A 69 2.07 19.54 -3.43
C ALA A 69 0.73 19.11 -4.05
N LYS A 70 -0.04 20.05 -4.61
CA LYS A 70 -1.29 19.76 -5.33
C LYS A 70 -1.06 18.89 -6.58
N LEU A 71 -0.02 19.18 -7.35
CA LEU A 71 0.33 18.39 -8.54
C LEU A 71 0.63 16.93 -8.17
N LEU A 72 1.43 16.71 -7.13
CA LEU A 72 1.79 15.37 -6.66
C LEU A 72 0.59 14.65 -6.07
N TRP A 73 -0.26 15.34 -5.31
CA TRP A 73 -1.50 14.76 -4.80
C TRP A 73 -2.45 14.30 -5.92
N ALA A 74 -2.55 15.09 -6.99
CA ALA A 74 -3.33 14.72 -8.16
C ALA A 74 -2.73 13.50 -8.90
N ALA A 75 -1.41 13.42 -9.01
CA ALA A 75 -0.71 12.28 -9.59
C ALA A 75 -0.94 10.99 -8.76
N GLU A 76 -0.75 11.05 -7.44
CA GLU A 76 -1.00 9.94 -6.51
C GLU A 76 -2.44 9.41 -6.65
N ARG A 77 -3.42 10.31 -6.62
CA ARG A 77 -4.84 9.96 -6.74
C ARG A 77 -5.17 9.35 -8.10
N THR A 78 -4.49 9.79 -9.16
CA THR A 78 -4.67 9.25 -10.51
C THR A 78 -4.13 7.83 -10.59
N GLU A 79 -2.95 7.54 -10.02
CA GLU A 79 -2.38 6.19 -9.98
C GLU A 79 -3.30 5.22 -9.21
N VAL A 80 -3.77 5.62 -8.03
CA VAL A 80 -4.72 4.82 -7.22
C VAL A 80 -5.98 4.51 -8.04
N LYS A 81 -6.57 5.53 -8.66
CA LYS A 81 -7.79 5.36 -9.46
C LYS A 81 -7.55 4.43 -10.66
N GLN A 82 -6.42 4.56 -11.36
CA GLN A 82 -6.08 3.68 -12.48
C GLN A 82 -5.97 2.21 -12.03
N LYS A 83 -5.33 1.94 -10.88
CA LYS A 83 -5.27 0.59 -10.32
C LYS A 83 -6.64 0.05 -9.94
N GLU A 84 -7.51 0.87 -9.34
CA GLU A 84 -8.89 0.48 -9.01
C GLU A 84 -9.73 0.20 -10.27
N ASP A 85 -9.65 1.06 -11.28
CA ASP A 85 -10.34 0.89 -12.56
C ASP A 85 -9.87 -0.38 -13.29
N ALA A 86 -8.57 -0.67 -13.26
CA ALA A 86 -7.99 -1.89 -13.81
C ALA A 86 -8.45 -3.15 -13.04
N LEU A 87 -8.55 -3.07 -11.71
CA LEU A 87 -9.06 -4.18 -10.88
C LEU A 87 -10.53 -4.48 -11.24
N LEU A 88 -11.37 -3.44 -11.34
CA LEU A 88 -12.76 -3.56 -11.75
C LEU A 88 -12.89 -4.12 -13.18
N ALA A 89 -12.03 -3.70 -14.11
CA ALA A 89 -12.00 -4.24 -15.47
C ALA A 89 -11.62 -5.73 -15.48
N ALA A 90 -10.59 -6.13 -14.73
CA ALA A 90 -10.19 -7.53 -14.59
C ALA A 90 -11.31 -8.39 -13.98
N ALA A 91 -12.04 -7.86 -12.98
CA ALA A 91 -13.21 -8.51 -12.40
C ALA A 91 -14.36 -8.68 -13.41
N ARG A 92 -14.64 -7.67 -14.24
CA ARG A 92 -15.64 -7.80 -15.32
C ARG A 92 -15.22 -8.83 -16.38
N GLY A 93 -13.93 -8.92 -16.69
CA GLY A 93 -13.38 -9.91 -17.62
C GLY A 93 -13.23 -11.31 -17.05
N GLY A 94 -13.28 -11.47 -15.73
CA GLY A 94 -13.00 -12.76 -15.07
C GLY A 94 -11.52 -13.15 -15.14
N HIS A 95 -10.62 -12.18 -15.28
CA HIS A 95 -9.17 -12.42 -15.44
C HIS A 95 -8.51 -12.70 -14.08
N ILE A 96 -8.55 -13.97 -13.66
CA ILE A 96 -8.11 -14.43 -12.33
C ILE A 96 -6.63 -14.12 -12.09
N GLU A 97 -5.77 -14.31 -13.08
CA GLU A 97 -4.33 -14.11 -12.97
C GLU A 97 -4.01 -12.64 -12.71
N ILE A 98 -4.65 -11.73 -13.45
CA ILE A 98 -4.50 -10.28 -13.29
C ILE A 98 -5.00 -9.86 -11.89
N LEU A 99 -6.18 -10.33 -11.48
CA LEU A 99 -6.70 -10.08 -10.13
C LEU A 99 -5.73 -10.57 -9.05
N SER A 100 -5.19 -11.79 -9.20
CA SER A 100 -4.26 -12.36 -8.23
C SER A 100 -2.96 -11.56 -8.14
N GLN A 101 -2.42 -11.11 -9.28
CA GLN A 101 -1.22 -10.29 -9.33
C GLN A 101 -1.46 -8.92 -8.68
N MET A 102 -2.55 -8.23 -9.04
CA MET A 102 -2.87 -6.90 -8.49
C MET A 102 -3.13 -6.94 -6.97
N LEU A 103 -3.77 -7.99 -6.47
CA LEU A 103 -4.05 -8.14 -5.03
C LEU A 103 -2.80 -8.54 -4.21
N LYS A 104 -1.75 -9.03 -4.87
CA LYS A 104 -0.45 -9.38 -4.26
C LYS A 104 0.61 -8.29 -4.45
N ASP A 105 0.30 -7.22 -5.18
CA ASP A 105 1.20 -6.09 -5.39
C ASP A 105 1.60 -5.46 -4.03
N ASP A 106 2.78 -4.82 -3.97
CA ASP A 106 3.27 -4.18 -2.74
C ASP A 106 2.32 -3.06 -2.26
N ARG A 107 1.63 -2.44 -3.23
CA ARG A 107 0.62 -1.40 -3.03
C ARG A 107 -0.68 -1.82 -3.76
N PRO A 108 -1.45 -2.76 -3.21
CA PRO A 108 -2.63 -3.29 -3.88
C PRO A 108 -3.74 -2.23 -3.89
N PRO A 109 -4.58 -2.20 -4.95
CA PRO A 109 -5.76 -1.34 -4.98
C PRO A 109 -6.75 -1.72 -3.88
N ASN A 110 -7.63 -0.78 -3.53
CA ASN A 110 -8.72 -1.07 -2.61
C ASN A 110 -9.63 -2.15 -3.21
N ILE A 111 -9.67 -3.33 -2.56
CA ILE A 111 -10.50 -4.46 -3.01
C ILE A 111 -12.00 -4.13 -3.03
N ASN A 112 -12.43 -3.17 -2.21
CA ASN A 112 -13.80 -2.67 -2.13
C ASN A 112 -14.03 -1.41 -2.98
N CYS A 113 -13.13 -1.10 -3.94
CA CYS A 113 -13.34 -0.03 -4.90
C CYS A 113 -14.65 -0.25 -5.68
N VAL A 114 -15.26 0.86 -6.10
CA VAL A 114 -16.56 0.87 -6.78
C VAL A 114 -16.47 1.62 -8.09
N ASP A 115 -17.24 1.15 -9.07
CA ASP A 115 -17.45 1.89 -10.30
C ASP A 115 -18.46 3.04 -10.15
N ALA A 116 -18.74 3.74 -11.24
CA ALA A 116 -19.71 4.84 -11.27
C ALA A 116 -21.14 4.43 -10.90
N GLN A 117 -21.45 3.13 -10.87
CA GLN A 117 -22.75 2.59 -10.43
C GLN A 117 -22.69 2.02 -9.00
N GLY A 118 -21.59 2.24 -8.27
CA GLY A 118 -21.41 1.69 -6.93
C GLY A 118 -21.15 0.17 -6.92
N ASN A 119 -20.87 -0.45 -8.08
CA ASN A 119 -20.60 -1.88 -8.12
C ASN A 119 -19.14 -2.14 -7.73
N THR A 120 -18.94 -3.03 -6.77
CA THR A 120 -17.61 -3.58 -6.46
C THR A 120 -17.18 -4.63 -7.48
N CYS A 121 -15.93 -5.09 -7.36
CA CYS A 121 -15.46 -6.27 -8.10
C CYS A 121 -16.37 -7.49 -7.89
N LEU A 122 -16.89 -7.68 -6.66
CA LEU A 122 -17.78 -8.79 -6.33
C LEU A 122 -19.13 -8.71 -7.09
N HIS A 123 -19.69 -7.51 -7.25
CA HIS A 123 -20.91 -7.31 -8.05
C HIS A 123 -20.67 -7.67 -9.51
N CYS A 124 -19.51 -7.27 -10.07
CA CYS A 124 -19.15 -7.52 -11.46
C CYS A 124 -19.02 -9.02 -11.76
N VAL A 125 -18.29 -9.76 -10.92
CA VAL A 125 -18.11 -11.22 -11.08
C VAL A 125 -19.42 -11.97 -10.85
N ALA A 126 -20.24 -11.55 -9.88
CA ALA A 126 -21.52 -12.17 -9.58
C ALA A 126 -22.50 -12.04 -10.75
N TYR A 127 -22.62 -10.83 -11.31
CA TYR A 127 -23.50 -10.55 -12.45
C TYR A 127 -23.10 -11.32 -13.72
N ARG A 128 -21.80 -11.57 -13.90
CA ARG A 128 -21.23 -12.24 -15.09
C ARG A 128 -20.99 -13.73 -14.91
N GLY A 129 -21.16 -14.28 -13.69
CA GLY A 129 -20.97 -15.70 -13.42
C GLY A 129 -19.50 -16.13 -13.30
N HIS A 130 -18.56 -15.21 -13.03
CA HIS A 130 -17.13 -15.51 -12.90
C HIS A 130 -16.81 -16.11 -11.53
N LYS A 131 -17.14 -17.39 -11.34
CA LYS A 131 -17.12 -18.08 -10.04
C LYS A 131 -15.73 -18.10 -9.39
N GLU A 132 -14.70 -18.46 -10.14
CA GLU A 132 -13.34 -18.59 -9.64
C GLU A 132 -12.78 -17.22 -9.20
N ALA A 133 -13.10 -16.17 -9.96
CA ALA A 133 -12.78 -14.79 -9.59
C ALA A 133 -13.51 -14.36 -8.30
N ALA A 134 -14.79 -14.76 -8.14
CA ALA A 134 -15.53 -14.52 -6.90
C ALA A 134 -14.87 -15.21 -5.69
N VAL A 135 -14.48 -16.48 -5.83
CA VAL A 135 -13.75 -17.21 -4.78
C VAL A 135 -12.44 -16.51 -4.43
N LEU A 136 -11.66 -16.07 -5.42
CA LEU A 136 -10.41 -15.34 -5.20
C LEU A 136 -10.64 -14.04 -4.41
N LEU A 137 -11.65 -13.25 -4.78
CA LEU A 137 -11.97 -11.99 -4.10
C LEU A 137 -12.41 -12.25 -2.65
N LEU A 138 -13.23 -13.28 -2.41
CA LEU A 138 -13.66 -13.70 -1.07
C LEU A 138 -12.47 -14.16 -0.21
N GLN A 139 -11.54 -14.93 -0.77
CA GLN A 139 -10.31 -15.35 -0.09
C GLN A 139 -9.42 -14.16 0.30
N ASN A 140 -9.49 -13.06 -0.45
CA ASN A 140 -8.78 -11.82 -0.16
C ASN A 140 -9.56 -10.84 0.74
N GLY A 141 -10.72 -11.25 1.25
CA GLY A 141 -11.47 -10.50 2.25
C GLY A 141 -12.29 -9.32 1.70
N ILE A 142 -12.75 -9.41 0.45
CA ILE A 142 -13.71 -8.45 -0.09
C ILE A 142 -14.98 -8.39 0.78
N ASP A 143 -15.54 -7.20 0.98
CA ASP A 143 -16.77 -7.01 1.73
C ASP A 143 -17.98 -7.42 0.88
N THR A 144 -18.70 -8.45 1.33
CA THR A 144 -19.88 -8.99 0.65
C THR A 144 -21.15 -8.19 0.91
N THR A 145 -21.12 -7.25 1.86
CA THR A 145 -22.28 -6.49 2.32
C THR A 145 -22.48 -5.15 1.61
N VAL A 146 -21.49 -4.71 0.83
CA VAL A 146 -21.54 -3.47 0.06
C VAL A 146 -22.73 -3.50 -0.89
N LYS A 147 -23.47 -2.38 -0.94
CA LYS A 147 -24.61 -2.19 -1.85
C LYS A 147 -24.26 -1.18 -2.93
N ASN A 148 -24.66 -1.47 -4.16
CA ASN A 148 -24.55 -0.53 -5.27
C ASN A 148 -25.62 0.58 -5.18
N ILE A 149 -25.64 1.51 -6.15
CA ILE A 149 -26.62 2.62 -6.17
C ILE A 149 -28.09 2.17 -6.24
N ARG A 150 -28.34 0.91 -6.65
CA ARG A 150 -29.68 0.30 -6.68
C ARG A 150 -30.04 -0.41 -5.38
N GLY A 151 -29.17 -0.32 -4.36
CA GLY A 151 -29.38 -0.99 -3.07
C GLY A 151 -29.15 -2.50 -3.11
N GLN A 152 -28.56 -3.02 -4.20
CA GLN A 152 -28.33 -4.45 -4.41
C GLN A 152 -26.94 -4.83 -3.91
N THR A 153 -26.82 -5.99 -3.28
CA THR A 153 -25.54 -6.65 -2.97
C THR A 153 -25.09 -7.52 -4.15
N ALA A 154 -23.85 -8.01 -4.11
CA ALA A 154 -23.37 -8.95 -5.12
C ALA A 154 -24.21 -10.24 -5.18
N GLN A 155 -24.73 -10.71 -4.03
CA GLN A 155 -25.60 -11.88 -3.98
C GLN A 155 -26.91 -11.66 -4.75
N ASP A 156 -27.49 -10.46 -4.67
CA ASP A 156 -28.73 -10.11 -5.38
C ASP A 156 -28.55 -10.09 -6.91
N LEU A 157 -27.31 -9.95 -7.39
CA LEU A 157 -26.97 -9.94 -8.82
C LEU A 157 -26.61 -11.33 -9.37
N ALA A 158 -26.45 -12.34 -8.51
CA ALA A 158 -26.07 -13.69 -8.91
C ALA A 158 -27.22 -14.40 -9.65
N LYS A 159 -27.00 -14.71 -10.93
CA LYS A 159 -28.01 -15.32 -11.81
C LYS A 159 -28.14 -16.84 -11.67
N ASP A 160 -27.04 -17.50 -11.34
CA ASP A 160 -26.99 -18.96 -11.25
C ASP A 160 -26.86 -19.45 -9.79
N ALA A 161 -27.34 -20.68 -9.56
CA ALA A 161 -27.36 -21.28 -8.22
C ALA A 161 -25.96 -21.53 -7.66
N GLN A 162 -24.95 -21.71 -8.52
CA GLN A 162 -23.59 -21.98 -8.07
C GLN A 162 -22.92 -20.72 -7.52
N MET A 163 -23.09 -19.58 -8.19
CA MET A 163 -22.64 -18.27 -7.74
C MET A 163 -23.36 -17.87 -6.46
N GLN A 164 -24.66 -18.13 -6.36
CA GLN A 164 -25.41 -17.90 -5.12
C GLN A 164 -24.83 -18.70 -3.96
N GLN A 165 -24.48 -19.98 -4.15
CA GLN A 165 -23.80 -20.78 -3.12
C GLN A 165 -22.44 -20.21 -2.74
N VAL A 166 -21.65 -19.76 -3.72
CA VAL A 166 -20.33 -19.13 -3.49
C VAL A 166 -20.45 -17.82 -2.73
N LEU A 167 -21.52 -17.04 -2.92
CA LEU A 167 -21.72 -15.77 -2.22
C LEU A 167 -22.47 -15.93 -0.89
N CYS A 168 -23.14 -17.06 -0.69
CA CYS A 168 -23.86 -17.41 0.54
C CYS A 168 -22.93 -17.92 1.66
N VAL A 169 -21.60 -17.84 1.51
CA VAL A 169 -20.70 -18.02 2.65
C VAL A 169 -20.91 -16.89 3.64
N LYS A 170 -21.31 -17.24 4.87
CA LYS A 170 -21.23 -16.31 6.01
C LYS A 170 -19.79 -15.79 6.07
N PRO A 171 -19.57 -14.47 6.24
CA PRO A 171 -18.23 -13.92 6.28
C PRO A 171 -17.42 -14.70 7.30
N VAL A 172 -16.32 -15.31 6.85
CA VAL A 172 -15.40 -16.01 7.74
C VAL A 172 -14.88 -14.95 8.68
N ARG A 173 -15.45 -14.91 9.90
CA ARG A 173 -15.17 -13.87 10.91
C ARG A 173 -13.70 -13.81 11.31
N GLN A 174 -12.91 -14.80 10.92
CA GLN A 174 -11.46 -14.81 11.05
C GLN A 174 -10.86 -15.50 9.82
N LEU A 175 -10.45 -14.72 8.81
CA LEU A 175 -9.33 -15.11 7.98
C LEU A 175 -8.15 -15.30 8.94
N GLN A 176 -7.89 -16.53 9.38
CA GLN A 176 -6.58 -16.88 9.92
C GLN A 176 -5.60 -16.86 8.76
N LYS A 177 -5.27 -15.65 8.30
CA LYS A 177 -3.97 -15.44 7.68
C LYS A 177 -3.00 -15.80 8.78
N THR A 178 -2.31 -16.94 8.65
CA THR A 178 -1.06 -17.15 9.35
C THR A 178 -0.25 -15.89 9.11
N ALA A 179 -0.08 -15.07 10.16
CA ALA A 179 0.57 -13.78 10.04
C ALA A 179 1.92 -14.03 9.36
N THR A 180 2.05 -13.61 8.10
CA THR A 180 3.28 -13.77 7.33
C THR A 180 4.39 -13.14 8.16
N ARG A 181 5.50 -13.85 8.30
CA ARG A 181 6.67 -13.32 8.99
C ARG A 181 7.15 -12.11 8.18
N PHE A 182 7.03 -10.93 8.74
CA PHE A 182 7.61 -9.71 8.20
C PHE A 182 8.88 -9.41 8.98
N ASP A 183 10.00 -9.22 8.30
CA ASP A 183 11.23 -8.79 8.96
C ASP A 183 11.97 -7.73 8.18
N GLY A 184 12.61 -6.82 8.91
CA GLY A 184 13.28 -5.67 8.32
C GLY A 184 13.98 -4.81 9.36
N GLN A 185 14.76 -3.86 8.88
CA GLN A 185 15.48 -2.92 9.73
C GLN A 185 14.54 -1.79 10.18
N LEU A 186 14.48 -1.55 11.48
CA LEU A 186 13.77 -0.43 12.09
C LEU A 186 14.73 0.43 12.93
N LEU A 187 14.40 1.70 13.09
CA LEU A 187 15.07 2.59 14.05
C LEU A 187 14.27 2.61 15.36
N ARG A 188 14.87 2.16 16.45
CA ARG A 188 14.27 2.22 17.80
C ARG A 188 14.90 3.35 18.60
N ARG A 189 14.07 4.22 19.15
CA ARG A 189 14.52 5.31 20.03
C ARG A 189 15.01 4.73 21.36
N SER A 190 16.27 5.00 21.69
CA SER A 190 16.88 4.67 22.98
C SER A 190 16.62 5.79 23.99
N ARG A 191 16.45 5.44 25.26
CA ARG A 191 16.30 6.40 26.37
C ARG A 191 17.55 7.29 26.56
N PHE A 192 18.72 6.84 26.10
CA PHE A 192 20.00 7.47 26.43
C PHE A 192 20.87 7.85 25.22
N LEU A 193 20.62 7.32 24.02
CA LEU A 193 21.59 7.38 22.91
C LEU A 193 20.93 7.55 21.54
N GLY A 194 19.86 8.33 21.46
CA GLY A 194 19.17 8.61 20.19
C GLY A 194 18.55 7.38 19.54
N TRP A 195 18.43 7.40 18.20
CA TRP A 195 17.89 6.29 17.41
C TRP A 195 18.95 5.22 17.16
N LYS A 196 18.58 3.96 17.35
CA LYS A 196 19.47 2.82 17.06
C LYS A 196 18.82 1.87 16.06
N PRO A 197 19.57 1.40 15.05
CA PRO A 197 19.06 0.37 14.16
C PRO A 197 18.88 -0.94 14.92
N VAL A 198 17.75 -1.59 14.68
CA VAL A 198 17.40 -2.92 15.17
C VAL A 198 16.79 -3.72 14.03
N TRP A 199 16.98 -5.03 14.05
CA TRP A 199 16.27 -5.91 13.13
C TRP A 199 14.98 -6.36 13.81
N ALA A 200 13.83 -5.98 13.27
CA ALA A 200 12.53 -6.33 13.80
C ALA A 200 11.93 -7.49 13.02
N VAL A 201 11.31 -8.42 13.74
CA VAL A 201 10.55 -9.55 13.18
C VAL A 201 9.15 -9.50 13.75
N LEU A 202 8.15 -9.37 12.90
CA LEU A 202 6.75 -9.54 13.22
C LEU A 202 6.32 -10.94 12.76
N GLU A 203 6.08 -11.82 13.72
CA GLU A 203 5.62 -13.18 13.44
C GLU A 203 4.56 -13.58 14.47
N ARG A 204 3.43 -14.11 13.98
CA ARG A 204 2.34 -14.65 14.83
C ARG A 204 1.88 -13.69 15.94
N GLY A 205 1.76 -12.39 15.64
CA GLY A 205 1.32 -11.39 16.62
C GLY A 205 2.40 -10.97 17.63
N VAL A 206 3.65 -11.37 17.45
CA VAL A 206 4.77 -10.99 18.31
C VAL A 206 5.75 -10.14 17.52
N LEU A 207 6.01 -8.92 18.01
CA LEU A 207 7.06 -8.05 17.50
C LEU A 207 8.33 -8.28 18.31
N THR A 208 9.37 -8.81 17.65
CA THR A 208 10.63 -9.18 18.29
C THR A 208 11.80 -8.37 17.71
N TYR A 209 12.73 -7.96 18.56
CA TYR A 209 13.90 -7.17 18.16
C TYR A 209 15.20 -7.95 18.32
N PHE A 210 16.07 -7.85 17.31
CA PHE A 210 17.40 -8.45 17.23
C PHE A 210 18.46 -7.40 16.89
N ASN A 211 19.74 -7.75 17.08
CA ASN A 211 20.85 -6.87 16.68
C ASN A 211 21.10 -6.89 15.17
N SER A 212 20.82 -8.02 14.52
CA SER A 212 21.12 -8.25 13.11
C SER A 212 20.13 -9.22 12.47
N ARG A 213 20.10 -9.26 11.14
CA ARG A 213 19.32 -10.24 10.36
C ARG A 213 19.74 -11.68 10.67
N ALA A 214 21.03 -11.93 10.90
CA ALA A 214 21.54 -13.28 11.19
C ALA A 214 21.03 -13.81 12.55
N ASP A 215 20.99 -12.95 13.57
CA ASP A 215 20.41 -13.28 14.87
C ASP A 215 18.90 -13.58 14.73
N ALA A 216 18.19 -12.82 13.89
CA ALA A 216 16.76 -13.00 13.63
C ALA A 216 16.40 -14.28 12.87
N LEU A 217 17.30 -14.81 12.03
CA LEU A 217 17.10 -16.08 11.32
C LEU A 217 17.32 -17.28 12.23
N THR A 218 18.29 -17.17 13.13
CA THR A 218 18.63 -18.24 14.09
C THR A 218 17.75 -18.22 15.34
N GLY A 219 17.08 -17.11 15.61
CA GLY A 219 16.30 -16.88 16.83
C GLY A 219 17.16 -16.65 18.09
N VAL A 220 18.48 -16.61 17.92
CA VAL A 220 19.46 -16.48 19.00
C VAL A 220 19.67 -14.99 19.31
N LYS A 221 20.04 -14.64 20.56
CA LYS A 221 20.29 -13.24 21.00
C LYS A 221 19.12 -12.29 20.79
N ARG A 222 17.91 -12.75 21.09
CA ARG A 222 16.71 -11.90 21.19
C ARG A 222 16.98 -10.75 22.17
N LYS A 223 16.83 -9.51 21.73
CA LYS A 223 17.03 -8.34 22.61
C LYS A 223 15.81 -8.06 23.46
N ASP A 224 14.64 -8.11 22.84
CA ASP A 224 13.39 -7.67 23.44
C ASP A 224 12.21 -8.14 22.58
N PHE A 225 11.01 -8.11 23.14
CA PHE A 225 9.79 -8.40 22.41
C PHE A 225 8.54 -7.87 23.06
N LYS A 226 7.49 -7.72 22.25
CA LYS A 226 6.17 -7.30 22.69
C LYS A 226 5.09 -8.09 21.95
N TYR A 227 4.04 -8.45 22.69
CA TYR A 227 2.82 -9.03 22.11
C TYR A 227 1.96 -7.90 21.54
N LEU A 228 1.43 -8.12 20.34
CA LEU A 228 0.51 -7.18 19.70
C LEU A 228 -0.95 -7.46 20.02
N ASP A 229 -1.25 -8.49 20.80
CA ASP A 229 -2.60 -8.81 21.23
C ASP A 229 -3.19 -7.66 22.04
N GLY A 230 -4.18 -6.97 21.47
CA GLY A 230 -4.79 -5.77 22.04
C GLY A 230 -3.93 -4.50 21.94
N ALA A 231 -2.80 -4.54 21.23
CA ALA A 231 -1.99 -3.35 20.99
C ALA A 231 -2.72 -2.39 20.03
N ARG A 232 -2.54 -1.08 20.25
CA ARG A 232 -3.13 -0.02 19.42
C ARG A 232 -2.03 0.76 18.74
N GLY A 233 -2.07 0.82 17.41
CA GLY A 233 -1.27 1.76 16.63
C GLY A 233 -1.89 3.15 16.73
N VAL A 234 -1.12 4.11 17.24
CA VAL A 234 -1.50 5.52 17.29
C VAL A 234 -0.57 6.27 16.34
N PRO A 235 -1.10 7.01 15.36
CA PRO A 235 -0.29 7.90 14.53
C PRO A 235 0.54 8.83 15.42
N SER A 236 1.82 9.04 15.10
CA SER A 236 2.65 9.96 15.87
C SER A 236 2.57 11.36 15.27
N ASP A 237 2.43 12.37 16.13
CA ASP A 237 2.50 13.78 15.71
C ASP A 237 3.92 14.19 15.27
N LEU A 238 4.92 13.33 15.47
CA LEU A 238 6.32 13.62 15.15
C LEU A 238 6.64 13.51 13.65
N ALA A 239 5.95 12.63 12.92
CA ALA A 239 6.10 12.48 11.46
C ALA A 239 4.94 11.65 10.89
N LEU A 240 4.54 11.91 9.64
CA LEU A 240 3.45 11.22 8.94
C LEU A 240 3.67 9.69 8.80
N SER A 241 4.93 9.24 8.80
CA SER A 241 5.32 7.82 8.76
C SER A 241 5.64 7.24 10.14
N ALA A 242 5.65 8.07 11.18
CA ALA A 242 5.88 7.63 12.55
C ALA A 242 4.54 7.21 13.19
N PHE A 243 4.56 6.09 13.88
CA PHE A 243 3.44 5.63 14.69
C PHE A 243 3.98 5.05 16.00
N SER A 244 3.22 5.26 17.06
CA SER A 244 3.46 4.65 18.36
C SER A 244 2.60 3.41 18.48
N ILE A 245 3.19 2.28 18.84
CA ILE A 245 2.41 1.11 19.23
C ILE A 245 2.25 1.17 20.75
N LEU A 246 1.00 1.32 21.20
CA LEU A 246 0.62 1.16 22.60
C LEU A 246 0.37 -0.32 22.85
N PHE A 247 1.29 -0.98 23.54
CA PHE A 247 1.15 -2.39 23.89
C PHE A 247 0.18 -2.55 25.06
N SER A 248 -0.54 -3.67 25.10
CA SER A 248 -1.53 -3.97 26.14
C SER A 248 -0.90 -4.24 27.52
N ASP A 249 0.39 -4.54 27.56
CA ASP A 249 1.16 -4.90 28.75
C ASP A 249 1.83 -3.71 29.47
N GLY A 250 1.63 -2.48 28.96
CA GLY A 250 2.25 -1.26 29.52
C GLY A 250 3.55 -0.86 28.84
#